data_AF-A0A4Q5T143-F1
#
_entry.id   AF-A0A4Q5T143-F1
#
_cell.length_a   1.000
_cell.length_b   1.000
_cell.length_c   1.000
_cell.angle_alpha   90.00
_cell.angle_beta   90.00
_cell.angle_gamma   90.00
#
_symmetry.space_group_name_H-M   'P 1'
#
loop_
_entity.id
_entity.type
_entity.pdbx_description
1 polymer ?
#
loop_
_entity_poly.entity_id
_entity_poly.type
_entity_poly.pdbx_seq_one_letter_code
_entity_poly.pdbx_strand_id
1 'polypeptide(L)'
;MNDKEVKTGKRYNEWTDIIDTVREQLNKIRRIDPPKETKDESPLFNEEISKYHIGQAMHYKLMKAKDALGHNQNTNQFREGDMRFSKETRTIQNIFVMRDLPRYRYQLKGMPQVSWYEEELMPAKTQQETYIVKAIVGKKRMNNQIYYKVWWEKAKKKMQHGRVRRIS
;
A
#
# COMPACT_ATOMS: atom_id res chain seq x y z
N MET A 1 57.50 -12.80 -40.80
CA MET A 1 57.35 -11.83 -41.90
C MET A 1 55.88 -11.46 -41.95
N ASN A 2 55.52 -10.17 -41.97
CA ASN A 2 54.12 -9.77 -41.96
C ASN A 2 53.52 -9.97 -43.37
N ASP A 3 52.34 -10.59 -43.48
CA ASP A 3 51.69 -10.90 -44.78
C ASP A 3 51.49 -9.65 -45.65
N LYS A 4 51.33 -8.48 -45.03
CA LYS A 4 51.25 -7.20 -45.74
C LYS A 4 52.59 -6.75 -46.33
N GLU A 5 53.70 -7.02 -45.65
CA GLU A 5 55.05 -6.72 -46.15
C GLU A 5 55.44 -7.63 -47.31
N VAL A 6 55.04 -8.92 -47.25
CA VAL A 6 55.24 -9.89 -48.33
C VAL A 6 54.48 -9.48 -49.59
N LYS A 7 53.25 -8.96 -49.45
CA LYS A 7 52.42 -8.51 -50.58
C LYS A 7 52.83 -7.16 -51.17
N THR A 8 53.38 -6.24 -50.37
CA THR A 8 53.70 -4.87 -50.82
C THR A 8 55.18 -4.66 -51.13
N GLY A 9 56.06 -5.59 -50.74
CA GLY A 9 57.51 -5.50 -50.96
C GLY A 9 58.19 -4.36 -50.20
N LYS A 10 57.46 -3.70 -49.29
CA LYS A 10 57.93 -2.56 -48.48
C LYS A 10 57.69 -2.86 -47.01
N ARG A 11 58.54 -2.27 -46.16
CA ARG A 11 58.39 -2.33 -44.71
C ARG A 11 57.08 -1.65 -44.31
N TYR A 12 56.25 -2.35 -43.56
CA TYR A 12 54.89 -1.92 -43.24
C TYR A 12 54.79 -1.72 -41.73
N ASN A 13 54.68 -0.46 -41.29
CA ASN A 13 54.72 -0.07 -39.87
C ASN A 13 53.35 0.32 -39.30
N GLU A 14 52.29 0.32 -40.12
CA GLU A 14 50.96 0.79 -39.72
C GLU A 14 50.18 -0.30 -38.99
N TRP A 15 50.31 -0.31 -37.67
CA TRP A 15 49.67 -1.30 -36.79
C TRP A 15 48.16 -1.08 -36.63
N THR A 16 47.61 0.07 -37.03
CA THR A 16 46.19 0.43 -36.83
C THR A 16 45.22 -0.38 -37.69
N ASP A 17 45.67 -0.90 -38.82
CA ASP A 17 44.80 -1.66 -39.74
C ASP A 17 44.24 -2.96 -39.14
N ILE A 18 44.91 -3.52 -38.13
CA ILE A 18 44.45 -4.73 -37.46
C ILE A 18 43.28 -4.46 -36.49
N ILE A 19 43.08 -3.20 -36.10
CA ILE A 19 42.11 -2.81 -35.08
C ILE A 19 40.69 -3.20 -35.50
N ASP A 20 40.32 -2.99 -36.76
CA ASP A 20 38.99 -3.33 -37.25
C ASP A 20 38.75 -4.84 -37.25
N THR A 21 39.75 -5.63 -37.67
CA THR A 21 39.70 -7.09 -37.60
C THR A 21 39.58 -7.61 -36.16
N VAL A 22 40.35 -7.03 -35.24
CA VAL A 22 40.27 -7.36 -33.82
C VAL A 22 38.90 -6.98 -33.27
N ARG A 23 38.37 -5.79 -33.60
CA ARG A 23 37.05 -5.31 -33.14
C ARG A 23 35.93 -6.27 -33.59
N GLU A 24 35.95 -6.72 -34.84
CA GLU A 24 34.97 -7.68 -35.35
C GLU A 24 35.04 -9.04 -34.62
N GLN A 25 36.24 -9.57 -34.41
CA GLN A 25 36.43 -10.84 -33.70
C GLN A 25 36.00 -10.73 -32.23
N LEU A 26 36.34 -9.62 -31.57
CA LEU A 26 35.96 -9.37 -30.17
C LEU A 26 34.44 -9.22 -30.02
N ASN A 27 33.76 -8.57 -30.97
CA ASN A 27 32.31 -8.43 -30.97
C ASN A 27 31.60 -9.77 -31.21
N LYS A 28 32.16 -10.67 -32.03
CA LYS A 28 31.64 -12.02 -32.22
C LYS A 28 31.72 -12.85 -30.93
N ILE A 29 32.83 -12.75 -30.19
CA ILE A 29 33.02 -13.46 -28.92
C ILE A 29 32.17 -12.85 -27.80
N ARG A 30 32.01 -11.51 -27.77
CA ARG A 30 31.22 -10.79 -26.76
C ARG A 30 29.72 -10.80 -27.01
N ARG A 31 29.24 -11.25 -28.18
CA ARG A 31 27.81 -11.45 -28.41
C ARG A 31 27.34 -12.64 -27.57
N ILE A 32 26.97 -12.32 -26.33
CA ILE A 32 26.15 -13.18 -25.49
C ILE A 32 24.72 -12.92 -25.96
N ASP A 33 24.12 -13.87 -26.65
CA ASP A 33 22.67 -13.82 -26.87
C ASP A 33 22.01 -13.78 -25.50
N PRO A 34 21.10 -12.82 -25.23
CA PRO A 34 20.40 -12.81 -23.96
C PRO A 34 19.73 -14.18 -23.78
N PRO A 35 19.82 -14.81 -22.59
CA PRO A 35 19.09 -16.04 -22.35
C PRO A 35 17.63 -15.79 -22.74
N LYS A 36 17.05 -16.68 -23.57
CA LYS A 36 15.62 -16.64 -23.88
C LYS A 36 14.89 -16.48 -22.55
N GLU A 37 14.12 -15.40 -22.39
CA GLU A 37 13.30 -15.17 -21.21
C GLU A 37 12.42 -16.39 -20.97
N THR A 38 12.86 -17.31 -20.12
CA THR A 38 11.98 -18.30 -19.52
C THR A 38 11.15 -17.53 -18.52
N LYS A 39 9.94 -17.12 -18.93
CA LYS A 39 8.94 -16.44 -18.11
C LYS A 39 8.31 -17.36 -17.06
N ASP A 40 9.08 -18.28 -16.50
CA ASP A 40 8.69 -19.02 -15.31
C ASP A 40 9.31 -18.32 -14.11
N GLU A 41 8.86 -17.08 -13.87
CA GLU A 41 8.94 -16.54 -12.52
C GLU A 41 8.07 -17.46 -11.66
N SER A 42 8.71 -18.38 -10.94
CA SER A 42 8.03 -19.14 -9.90
C SER A 42 7.29 -18.14 -9.02
N PRO A 43 6.02 -18.39 -8.65
CA PRO A 43 5.30 -17.47 -7.78
C PRO A 43 6.16 -17.23 -6.55
N LEU A 44 6.46 -15.96 -6.27
CA LEU A 44 7.48 -15.58 -5.29
C LEU A 44 7.25 -16.24 -3.91
N PHE A 45 6.03 -16.69 -3.60
CA PHE A 45 5.65 -17.29 -2.34
C PHE A 45 4.53 -18.32 -2.52
N ASN A 46 4.46 -19.32 -1.61
CA ASN A 46 3.28 -20.19 -1.47
C ASN A 46 2.02 -19.32 -1.37
N GLU A 47 0.97 -19.71 -2.09
CA GLU A 47 -0.34 -19.03 -2.21
C GLU A 47 -1.12 -19.00 -0.89
N GLU A 48 -0.56 -18.40 0.15
CA GLU A 48 -1.32 -18.11 1.36
C GLU A 48 -2.36 -17.04 0.98
N ILE A 49 -3.65 -17.36 1.00
CA ILE A 49 -4.68 -16.42 0.55
C ILE A 49 -4.96 -15.41 1.67
N SER A 50 -5.05 -14.12 1.34
CA SER A 50 -5.42 -13.10 2.32
C SER A 50 -6.80 -13.37 2.91
N LYS A 51 -6.93 -13.39 4.24
CA LYS A 51 -8.22 -13.67 4.91
C LYS A 51 -9.29 -12.62 4.65
N TYR A 52 -8.91 -11.36 4.47
CA TYR A 52 -9.85 -10.26 4.27
C TYR A 52 -9.75 -9.69 2.86
N HIS A 53 -10.86 -9.08 2.41
CA HIS A 53 -10.96 -8.50 1.06
C HIS A 53 -11.14 -6.98 1.10
N ILE A 54 -10.82 -6.34 -0.03
CA ILE A 54 -11.04 -4.91 -0.23
C ILE A 54 -12.53 -4.59 -0.09
N GLY A 55 -12.84 -3.45 0.53
CA GLY A 55 -14.21 -2.98 0.78
C GLY A 55 -14.85 -3.53 2.06
N GLN A 56 -14.25 -4.51 2.73
CA GLN A 56 -14.79 -5.04 3.98
C GLN A 56 -14.65 -4.03 5.13
N ALA A 57 -15.72 -3.83 5.89
CA ALA A 57 -15.71 -2.93 7.05
C ALA A 57 -15.08 -3.61 8.27
N MET A 58 -14.09 -2.96 8.85
CA MET A 58 -13.28 -3.47 9.96
C MET A 58 -13.19 -2.44 11.08
N HIS A 59 -13.09 -2.95 12.30
CA HIS A 59 -12.54 -2.25 13.45
C HIS A 59 -11.02 -2.47 13.49
N TYR A 60 -10.27 -1.47 13.95
CA TYR A 60 -8.82 -1.55 14.05
C TYR A 60 -8.36 -1.47 15.50
N LYS A 61 -7.24 -2.13 15.81
CA LYS A 61 -6.62 -2.11 17.12
C LYS A 61 -6.19 -0.70 17.51
N LEU A 62 -6.53 -0.29 18.72
CA LEU A 62 -6.14 0.99 19.28
C LEU A 62 -4.72 0.92 19.83
N MET A 63 -3.91 1.94 19.53
CA MET A 63 -2.55 2.07 20.08
C MET A 63 -2.54 2.67 21.49
N LYS A 64 -3.63 3.35 21.89
CA LYS A 64 -3.81 3.95 23.21
C LYS A 64 -5.12 3.49 23.82
N ALA A 65 -5.10 3.28 25.13
CA ALA A 65 -6.28 2.91 25.89
C ALA A 65 -7.36 4.00 25.79
N LYS A 66 -8.58 3.56 25.47
CA LYS A 66 -9.78 4.40 25.46
C LYS A 66 -10.81 3.87 26.45
N ASP A 67 -11.47 4.78 27.17
CA ASP A 67 -12.61 4.41 27.99
C ASP A 67 -13.81 3.98 27.13
N ALA A 68 -14.87 3.48 27.79
CA ALA A 68 -16.12 3.11 27.15
C ALA A 68 -16.83 4.27 26.43
N LEU A 69 -16.54 5.52 26.83
CA LEU A 69 -17.09 6.74 26.22
C LEU A 69 -16.28 7.18 24.98
N GLY A 70 -15.10 6.62 24.76
CA GLY A 70 -14.20 6.89 23.63
C GLY A 70 -13.10 7.92 23.90
N HIS A 71 -12.99 8.42 25.14
CA HIS A 71 -11.92 9.33 25.56
C HIS A 71 -10.63 8.57 25.84
N ASN A 72 -9.50 9.23 25.58
CA ASN A 72 -8.20 8.65 25.86
C ASN A 72 -7.97 8.59 27.37
N GLN A 73 -7.42 7.47 27.84
CA GLN A 73 -6.91 7.39 29.20
C GLN A 73 -5.69 8.29 29.38
N ASN A 74 -5.48 8.76 30.61
CA ASN A 74 -4.30 9.54 30.96
C ASN A 74 -3.02 8.69 30.88
N THR A 75 -3.15 7.39 31.13
CA THR A 75 -2.06 6.41 31.10
C THR A 75 -2.01 5.68 29.76
N ASN A 76 -0.81 5.29 29.33
CA ASN A 76 -0.63 4.48 28.11
C ASN A 76 -0.97 2.98 28.29
N GLN A 77 -1.12 2.50 29.53
CA GLN A 77 -1.44 1.11 29.82
C GLN A 77 -2.94 0.86 29.69
N PHE A 78 -3.31 -0.27 29.06
CA PHE A 78 -4.69 -0.72 28.96
C PHE A 78 -5.12 -1.37 30.27
N ARG A 79 -6.23 -0.90 30.85
CA ARG A 79 -6.89 -1.56 31.98
C ARG A 79 -7.86 -2.62 31.45
N GLU A 80 -8.30 -3.51 32.32
CA GLU A 80 -9.14 -4.65 31.97
C GLU A 80 -10.44 -4.28 31.24
N GLY A 81 -11.04 -3.13 31.60
CA GLY A 81 -12.27 -2.61 30.98
C GLY A 81 -12.09 -1.63 29.82
N ASP A 82 -10.86 -1.29 29.41
CA ASP A 82 -10.63 -0.32 28.34
C ASP A 82 -10.84 -0.96 26.96
N MET A 83 -11.32 -0.17 25.99
CA MET A 83 -11.53 -0.65 24.63
C MET A 83 -10.19 -0.93 23.92
N ARG A 84 -10.04 -2.13 23.36
CA ARG A 84 -8.86 -2.55 22.59
C ARG A 84 -8.97 -2.25 21.09
N PHE A 85 -10.20 -2.17 20.58
CA PHE A 85 -10.49 -1.91 19.18
C PHE A 85 -11.29 -0.62 19.02
N SER A 86 -11.21 -0.03 17.83
CA SER A 86 -11.91 1.20 17.50
C SER A 86 -13.43 1.00 17.53
N LYS A 87 -14.15 2.02 18.01
CA LYS A 87 -15.63 2.04 17.89
C LYS A 87 -16.09 2.37 16.47
N GLU A 88 -15.31 3.17 15.75
CA GLU A 88 -15.54 3.44 14.33
C GLU A 88 -15.13 2.25 13.47
N THR A 89 -15.82 2.10 12.35
CA THR A 89 -15.57 1.09 11.32
C THR A 89 -15.02 1.76 10.07
N ARG A 90 -13.97 1.19 9.51
CA ARG A 90 -13.34 1.65 8.27
C ARG A 90 -13.27 0.50 7.28
N THR A 91 -13.45 0.80 6.01
CA THR A 91 -13.32 -0.18 4.94
C THR A 91 -11.85 -0.39 4.59
N ILE A 92 -11.49 -1.62 4.25
CA ILE A 92 -10.18 -1.94 3.66
C ILE A 92 -10.12 -1.30 2.28
N GLN A 93 -9.12 -0.46 2.06
CA GLN A 93 -8.87 0.22 0.79
C GLN A 93 -7.87 -0.56 -0.06
N ASN A 94 -6.74 -0.96 0.53
CA ASN A 94 -5.68 -1.69 -0.16
C ASN A 94 -5.17 -2.86 0.69
N ILE A 95 -4.60 -3.86 0.02
CA ILE A 95 -3.92 -5.00 0.63
C ILE A 95 -2.51 -5.04 0.06
N PHE A 96 -1.51 -5.04 0.93
CA PHE A 96 -0.10 -5.10 0.58
C PHE A 96 0.45 -6.50 0.86
N VAL A 97 1.23 -7.02 -0.09
CA VAL A 97 1.96 -8.27 0.05
C VAL A 97 3.39 -7.95 0.44
N MET A 98 3.80 -8.47 1.59
CA MET A 98 5.13 -8.31 2.15
C MET A 98 5.95 -9.59 1.96
N ARG A 99 7.27 -9.44 2.01
CA ARG A 99 8.20 -10.58 1.93
C ARG A 99 8.32 -11.31 3.27
N ASP A 100 8.15 -10.61 4.38
CA ASP A 100 8.14 -11.12 5.75
C ASP A 100 6.77 -11.70 6.15
N LEU A 101 6.77 -12.53 7.18
CA LEU A 101 5.56 -13.03 7.85
C LEU A 101 5.18 -12.08 9.00
N PRO A 102 3.89 -11.71 9.18
CA PRO A 102 2.74 -12.02 8.34
C PRO A 102 2.79 -11.31 6.99
N ARG A 103 2.45 -12.03 5.91
CA ARG A 103 2.60 -11.55 4.51
C ARG A 103 1.66 -10.41 4.16
N TYR A 104 0.44 -10.43 4.69
CA TYR A 104 -0.58 -9.46 4.31
C TYR A 104 -0.64 -8.31 5.30
N ARG A 105 -0.58 -7.10 4.76
CA ARG A 105 -0.93 -5.88 5.51
C ARG A 105 -2.10 -5.19 4.86
N TYR A 106 -3.02 -4.72 5.68
CA TYR A 106 -4.28 -4.14 5.24
C TYR A 106 -4.26 -2.63 5.50
N GLN A 107 -4.65 -1.83 4.52
CA GLN A 107 -4.73 -0.38 4.65
C GLN A 107 -6.18 0.05 4.71
N LEU A 108 -6.55 0.81 5.74
CA LEU A 108 -7.91 1.29 5.94
C LEU A 108 -8.13 2.67 5.33
N LYS A 109 -9.34 2.90 4.82
CA LYS A 109 -9.72 4.15 4.16
C LYS A 109 -9.63 5.35 5.10
N GLY A 110 -8.95 6.40 4.62
CA GLY A 110 -8.71 7.63 5.36
C GLY A 110 -7.52 7.57 6.33
N MET A 111 -6.75 6.48 6.30
CA MET A 111 -5.50 6.33 7.06
C MET A 111 -4.37 5.84 6.15
N PRO A 112 -3.94 6.65 5.16
CA PRO A 112 -2.96 6.21 4.17
C PRO A 112 -1.60 5.89 4.80
N GLN A 113 -1.24 6.53 5.91
CA GLN A 113 0.07 6.36 6.55
C GLN A 113 0.21 5.11 7.43
N VAL A 114 -0.84 4.30 7.63
CA VAL A 114 -0.81 3.11 8.50
C VAL A 114 -1.36 1.90 7.76
N SER A 115 -0.74 0.75 8.02
CA SER A 115 -1.21 -0.57 7.62
C SER A 115 -1.30 -1.48 8.84
N TRP A 116 -2.28 -2.37 8.87
CA TRP A 116 -2.55 -3.29 9.97
C TRP A 116 -2.26 -4.73 9.60
N TYR A 117 -1.89 -5.53 10.60
CA TYR A 117 -1.91 -6.98 10.48
C TYR A 117 -3.32 -7.54 10.61
N GLU A 118 -3.49 -8.80 10.22
CA GLU A 118 -4.77 -9.50 10.31
C GLU A 118 -5.32 -9.52 11.74
N GLU A 119 -4.47 -9.84 12.72
CA GLU A 119 -4.82 -9.93 14.15
C GLU A 119 -5.18 -8.57 14.77
N GLU A 120 -4.78 -7.48 14.12
CA GLU A 120 -5.07 -6.12 14.55
C GLU A 120 -6.39 -5.59 13.98
N LEU A 121 -7.04 -6.38 13.13
CA LEU A 121 -8.34 -6.07 12.57
C LEU A 121 -9.41 -6.99 13.14
N MET A 122 -10.61 -6.45 13.25
CA MET A 122 -11.79 -7.20 13.68
C MET A 122 -12.96 -6.89 12.74
N PRO A 123 -13.61 -7.91 12.15
CA PRO A 123 -14.72 -7.69 11.24
C PRO A 123 -15.88 -6.97 11.92
N ALA A 124 -16.41 -5.95 11.24
CA ALA A 124 -17.59 -5.25 11.70
C ALA A 124 -18.84 -6.10 11.43
N LYS A 125 -19.82 -6.03 12.34
CA LYS A 125 -21.13 -6.68 12.14
C LYS A 125 -21.90 -6.09 10.95
N THR A 126 -21.64 -4.83 10.62
CA THR A 126 -22.30 -4.11 9.53
C THR A 126 -21.25 -3.63 8.55
N GLN A 127 -21.53 -3.76 7.24
CA GLN A 127 -20.61 -3.34 6.17
C GLN A 127 -20.54 -1.81 5.94
N GLN A 128 -21.12 -1.02 6.83
CA GLN A 128 -21.16 0.43 6.70
C GLN A 128 -19.97 1.08 7.42
N GLU A 129 -19.40 2.11 6.80
CA GLU A 129 -18.44 2.99 7.46
C GLU A 129 -19.15 3.83 8.51
N THR A 130 -18.60 3.84 9.72
CA THR A 130 -19.12 4.65 10.82
C THR A 130 -18.05 5.66 11.26
N TYR A 131 -18.50 6.82 11.68
CA TYR A 131 -17.65 7.94 12.06
C TYR A 131 -18.07 8.45 13.44
N ILE A 132 -17.10 8.80 14.27
CA ILE A 132 -17.38 9.37 15.60
C ILE A 132 -17.81 10.83 15.45
N VAL A 133 -19.02 11.11 15.93
CA VAL A 133 -19.59 12.45 15.97
C VAL A 133 -19.08 13.17 17.21
N LYS A 134 -18.54 14.37 17.03
CA LYS A 134 -18.18 15.27 18.12
C LYS A 134 -19.38 16.06 18.62
N ALA A 135 -20.12 16.68 17.70
CA ALA A 135 -21.29 17.49 18.02
C ALA A 135 -22.20 17.66 16.81
N ILE A 136 -23.47 17.98 17.05
CA ILE A 136 -24.39 18.48 16.03
C ILE A 136 -24.36 20.01 16.09
N VAL A 137 -23.97 20.65 14.99
CA VAL A 137 -23.74 22.10 14.91
C VAL A 137 -24.99 22.84 14.45
N GLY A 138 -25.89 22.17 13.75
CA GLY A 138 -27.10 22.80 13.23
C GLY A 138 -28.10 21.80 12.73
N LYS A 139 -29.33 22.27 12.55
CA LYS A 139 -30.48 21.52 12.08
C LYS A 139 -31.19 22.35 11.03
N LYS A 140 -31.58 21.75 9.91
CA LYS A 140 -32.36 22.39 8.85
C LYS A 140 -33.48 21.46 8.40
N ARG A 141 -34.68 21.99 8.20
CA ARG A 141 -35.78 21.26 7.60
C ARG A 141 -35.89 21.64 6.12
N MET A 142 -35.92 20.64 5.24
CA MET A 142 -36.14 20.83 3.80
C MET A 142 -36.97 19.64 3.28
N ASN A 143 -38.00 19.90 2.47
CA ASN A 143 -38.86 18.88 1.85
C ASN A 143 -39.33 17.81 2.85
N ASN A 144 -39.89 18.25 3.97
CA ASN A 144 -40.36 17.43 5.09
C ASN A 144 -39.31 16.52 5.76
N GLN A 145 -38.02 16.64 5.41
CA GLN A 145 -36.93 15.91 6.02
C GLN A 145 -36.07 16.83 6.89
N ILE A 146 -35.60 16.30 8.02
CA ILE A 146 -34.71 17.01 8.94
C ILE A 146 -33.27 16.60 8.62
N TYR A 147 -32.44 17.58 8.31
CA TYR A 147 -31.02 17.44 8.06
C TYR A 147 -30.22 18.01 9.24
N TYR A 148 -29.14 17.31 9.61
CA TYR A 148 -28.23 17.72 10.66
C TYR A 148 -26.88 18.09 10.06
N LYS A 149 -26.33 19.22 10.50
CA LYS A 149 -24.93 19.58 10.26
C LYS A 149 -24.10 18.97 11.37
N VAL A 150 -23.37 17.92 11.03
CA VAL A 150 -22.57 17.14 11.98
C VAL A 150 -21.14 17.65 11.99
N TRP A 151 -20.53 17.72 13.17
CA TRP A 151 -19.11 17.93 13.37
C TRP A 151 -18.46 16.60 13.77
N TRP A 152 -17.64 16.04 12.89
CA TRP A 152 -16.85 14.83 13.13
C TRP A 152 -15.62 15.09 14.01
N GLU A 153 -15.27 14.17 14.91
CA GLU A 153 -14.21 14.31 15.91
C GLU A 153 -12.84 14.68 15.34
N LYS A 154 -12.41 14.00 14.27
CA LYS A 154 -11.07 14.16 13.67
C LYS A 154 -10.97 15.30 12.65
N ALA A 155 -12.05 16.03 12.35
CA ALA A 155 -12.04 17.03 11.30
C ALA A 155 -12.22 18.46 11.83
N LYS A 156 -11.46 19.41 11.24
CA LYS A 156 -11.47 20.83 11.63
C LYS A 156 -12.85 21.45 11.34
N LYS A 157 -13.35 22.28 12.29
CA LYS A 157 -14.71 22.86 12.29
C LYS A 157 -15.09 23.60 11.00
N LYS A 158 -14.11 24.11 10.24
CA LYS A 158 -14.31 24.94 9.04
C LYS A 158 -14.75 24.17 7.79
N MET A 159 -14.65 22.84 7.76
CA MET A 159 -14.72 22.04 6.51
C MET A 159 -15.99 21.19 6.29
N GLN A 160 -17.00 21.21 7.17
CA GLN A 160 -18.01 20.13 7.15
C GLN A 160 -19.39 20.53 6.63
N HIS A 161 -19.75 19.96 5.48
CA HIS A 161 -21.13 19.73 5.02
C HIS A 161 -21.29 18.23 4.78
N GLY A 162 -22.20 17.56 5.48
CA GLY A 162 -22.51 16.14 5.28
C GLY A 162 -23.99 15.88 5.55
N ARG A 163 -24.66 15.12 4.68
CA ARG A 163 -26.06 14.68 4.83
C ARG A 163 -26.10 13.41 5.69
N VAL A 164 -26.86 13.43 6.77
CA VAL A 164 -27.29 12.22 7.48
C VAL A 164 -28.76 11.98 7.10
N ARG A 165 -29.06 10.83 6.47
CA ARG A 165 -30.44 10.38 6.26
C ARG A 165 -30.92 9.64 7.51
N ARG A 166 -32.13 9.98 7.97
CA ARG A 166 -32.79 9.31 9.09
C ARG A 166 -33.36 7.98 8.56
N ILE A 167 -33.02 6.87 9.21
CA ILE A 167 -33.74 5.60 9.05
C ILE A 167 -35.02 5.76 9.89
N SER A 168 -36.16 5.64 9.22
CA SER A 168 -37.51 5.55 9.78
C SER A 168 -37.78 4.15 10.30
#